data_AF-A0A485BB23-F1
#
_entry.id   AF-A0A485BB23-F1
#
_cell.length_a   1.000
_cell.length_b   1.000
_cell.length_c   1.000
_cell.angle_alpha   90.00
_cell.angle_beta   90.00
_cell.angle_gamma   90.00
#
_symmetry.space_group_name_H-M   'P 1'
#
loop_
_entity.id
_entity.type
_entity.pdbx_description
1 polymer ?
#
loop_
_entity_poly.entity_id
_entity_poly.type
_entity_poly.pdbx_seq_one_letter_code
_entity_poly.pdbx_strand_id
1 'polypeptide(L)'
;MVIIYGYQDDPEYMYDAAIAHHVDGIVYAGTGAGSVSVRSAAGIEKAQKAGIVVVRASRTGSGVVPADDSQPGLVADSLNPAKARILLMTALTQTRNPEVIQNYFHTY
;
A
#
# COMPACT_ATOMS: atom_id res chain seq x y z
N MET A 1 -2.51 -4.04 -10.47
CA MET A 1 -2.66 -4.18 -8.99
C MET A 1 -2.04 -5.46 -8.50
N VAL A 2 -1.30 -5.39 -7.39
CA VAL A 2 -0.81 -6.56 -6.64
C VAL A 2 -0.97 -6.34 -5.13
N ILE A 3 -0.89 -7.42 -4.34
CA ILE A 3 -0.75 -7.35 -2.88
C ILE A 3 0.63 -7.91 -2.54
N ILE A 4 1.43 -7.16 -1.77
CA ILE A 4 2.73 -7.59 -1.27
C ILE A 4 2.61 -7.82 0.23
N TYR A 5 3.10 -8.97 0.71
CA TYR A 5 2.95 -9.37 2.10
C TYR A 5 4.18 -8.97 2.92
N GLY A 6 3.98 -8.28 4.04
CA GLY A 6 5.03 -7.93 4.98
C GLY A 6 5.31 -9.08 5.95
N TYR A 7 6.58 -9.40 6.13
CA TYR A 7 7.07 -10.41 7.08
C TYR A 7 8.55 -10.15 7.37
N GLN A 8 9.12 -10.86 8.35
CA GLN A 8 10.54 -10.75 8.62
C GLN A 8 11.33 -11.24 7.40
N ASP A 9 12.28 -10.45 6.93
CA ASP A 9 13.03 -10.73 5.70
C ASP A 9 12.18 -10.74 4.43
N ASP A 10 11.13 -9.91 4.44
CA ASP A 10 10.41 -9.52 3.23
C ASP A 10 11.36 -8.92 2.17
N PRO A 11 11.33 -9.43 0.93
CA PRO A 11 12.28 -9.04 -0.09
C PRO A 11 11.86 -7.76 -0.84
N GLU A 12 12.83 -6.90 -1.10
CA GLU A 12 12.63 -5.69 -1.90
C GLU A 12 12.28 -5.99 -3.37
N TYR A 13 12.76 -7.11 -3.93
CA TYR A 13 12.58 -7.45 -5.35
C TYR A 13 11.10 -7.63 -5.75
N MET A 14 10.19 -7.86 -4.80
CA MET A 14 8.76 -7.97 -5.09
C MET A 14 8.19 -6.63 -5.57
N TYR A 15 8.73 -5.51 -5.08
CA TYR A 15 8.39 -4.17 -5.54
C TYR A 15 9.01 -3.89 -6.91
N ASP A 16 10.27 -4.29 -7.13
CA ASP A 16 10.92 -4.17 -8.44
C ASP A 16 10.15 -4.96 -9.52
N ALA A 17 9.68 -6.16 -9.20
CA ALA A 17 8.84 -6.96 -10.09
C ALA A 17 7.50 -6.28 -10.39
N ALA A 18 6.85 -5.71 -9.37
CA ALA A 18 5.61 -4.96 -9.57
C ALA A 18 5.81 -3.74 -10.48
N ILE A 19 6.92 -3.02 -10.31
CA ILE A 19 7.31 -1.88 -11.17
C ILE A 19 7.56 -2.34 -12.60
N ALA A 20 8.33 -3.42 -12.79
CA ALA A 20 8.66 -3.97 -14.11
C ALA A 20 7.43 -4.44 -14.89
N HIS A 21 6.36 -4.85 -14.19
CA HIS A 21 5.08 -5.21 -14.78
C HIS A 21 4.07 -4.04 -14.87
N HIS A 22 4.51 -2.80 -14.63
CA HIS A 22 3.70 -1.59 -14.76
C HIS A 22 2.35 -1.65 -14.04
N VAL A 23 2.33 -2.18 -12.82
CA VAL A 23 1.08 -2.21 -12.04
C VAL A 23 0.65 -0.79 -11.67
N ASP A 24 -0.66 -0.49 -11.74
CA ASP A 24 -1.14 0.85 -11.35
C ASP A 24 -1.07 1.14 -9.83
N GLY A 25 -0.81 0.12 -9.01
CA GLY A 25 -0.86 0.23 -7.56
C GLY A 25 -0.57 -1.07 -6.82
N ILE A 26 -0.19 -0.90 -5.55
CA ILE A 26 0.25 -1.95 -4.64
C ILE A 26 -0.50 -1.78 -3.32
N VAL A 27 -1.05 -2.88 -2.80
CA VAL A 27 -1.46 -2.96 -1.40
C VAL A 27 -0.41 -3.72 -0.63
N TYR A 28 0.14 -3.10 0.41
CA TYR A 28 1.11 -3.74 1.30
C TYR A 28 0.39 -4.29 2.53
N ALA A 29 0.38 -5.60 2.72
CA ALA A 29 -0.17 -6.26 3.92
C ALA A 29 0.89 -6.27 5.03
N GLY A 30 1.05 -5.14 5.71
CA GLY A 30 2.10 -4.90 6.69
C GLY A 30 1.90 -5.60 8.03
N THR A 31 2.97 -5.61 8.83
CA THR A 31 2.93 -6.17 10.19
C THR A 31 2.25 -5.17 11.15
N GLY A 32 1.62 -5.68 12.21
CA GLY A 32 1.01 -4.81 13.24
C GLY A 32 0.03 -3.78 12.67
N ALA A 33 0.28 -2.50 12.92
CA ALA A 33 -0.50 -1.38 12.39
C ALA A 33 0.04 -0.90 11.02
N GLY A 34 0.29 -1.82 10.10
CA GLY A 34 0.81 -1.51 8.76
C GLY A 34 2.27 -1.06 8.73
N SER A 35 3.10 -1.56 9.66
CA SER A 35 4.52 -1.25 9.77
C SER A 35 5.33 -1.80 8.59
N VAL A 36 6.28 -1.00 8.11
CA VAL A 36 7.19 -1.35 7.02
C VAL A 36 8.61 -1.66 7.52
N SER A 37 9.25 -2.68 6.95
CA SER A 37 10.69 -2.91 7.15
C SER A 37 11.50 -1.90 6.33
N VAL A 38 12.81 -1.76 6.59
CA VAL A 38 13.70 -0.91 5.77
C VAL A 38 13.70 -1.30 4.29
N ARG A 39 13.58 -2.61 3.99
CA ARG A 39 13.53 -3.14 2.62
C ARG A 39 12.20 -2.81 1.95
N SER A 40 11.09 -3.00 2.67
CA SER A 40 9.77 -2.63 2.16
C SER A 40 9.64 -1.11 1.99
N ALA A 41 10.16 -0.30 2.91
CA ALA A 41 10.17 1.16 2.76
C ALA A 41 10.89 1.58 1.46
N ALA A 42 12.09 1.04 1.21
CA ALA A 42 12.83 1.29 -0.03
C ALA A 42 12.05 0.87 -1.28
N GLY A 43 11.41 -0.31 -1.25
CA GLY A 43 10.57 -0.80 -2.35
C GLY A 43 9.32 0.05 -2.60
N ILE A 44 8.66 0.52 -1.53
CA ILE A 44 7.50 1.42 -1.61
C ILE A 44 7.91 2.76 -2.21
N GLU A 45 9.01 3.36 -1.76
CA GLU A 45 9.51 4.62 -2.30
C GLU A 45 9.89 4.51 -3.79
N LYS A 46 10.52 3.40 -4.20
CA LYS A 46 10.78 3.10 -5.61
C LYS A 46 9.50 3.04 -6.42
N ALA A 47 8.47 2.35 -5.92
CA ALA A 47 7.18 2.24 -6.59
C ALA A 47 6.49 3.61 -6.72
N GLN A 48 6.51 4.42 -5.66
CA GLN A 48 5.96 5.78 -5.68
C GLN A 48 6.70 6.67 -6.70
N LYS A 49 8.03 6.60 -6.77
CA LYS A 49 8.83 7.29 -7.80
C LYS A 49 8.49 6.84 -9.22
N ALA A 50 8.07 5.59 -9.40
CA ALA A 50 7.56 5.05 -10.66
C ALA A 50 6.08 5.42 -10.94
N GLY A 51 5.44 6.24 -10.11
CA GLY A 51 4.05 6.67 -10.28
C GLY A 51 3.01 5.64 -9.84
N ILE A 52 3.42 4.63 -9.07
CA ILE A 52 2.56 3.56 -8.55
C ILE A 52 2.02 3.98 -7.19
N VAL A 53 0.70 3.95 -7.02
CA VAL A 53 0.08 4.26 -5.72
C VAL A 53 0.23 3.07 -4.78
N VAL A 54 0.78 3.31 -3.60
CA VAL A 54 0.96 2.27 -2.58
C VAL A 54 0.11 2.57 -1.35
N VAL A 55 -0.65 1.58 -0.90
CA VAL A 55 -1.50 1.65 0.30
C VAL A 55 -1.06 0.60 1.31
N ARG A 56 -0.72 1.03 2.52
CA ARG A 56 -0.40 0.18 3.66
C ARG A 56 -1.67 -0.30 4.34
N ALA A 57 -1.90 -1.60 4.30
CA ALA A 57 -2.90 -2.32 5.06
C ALA A 57 -2.22 -3.20 6.13
N SER A 58 -3.00 -3.94 6.91
CA SER A 58 -2.46 -4.86 7.91
C SER A 58 -2.75 -6.32 7.60
N ARG A 59 -1.77 -7.18 7.86
CA ARG A 59 -1.91 -8.64 7.82
C ARG A 59 -2.56 -9.24 9.07
N THR A 60 -2.80 -8.45 10.13
CA THR A 60 -3.43 -8.92 11.39
C THR A 60 -4.89 -9.35 11.22
N GLY A 61 -5.55 -8.88 10.15
CA GLY A 61 -6.93 -9.22 9.80
C GLY A 61 -7.98 -8.23 10.31
N SER A 62 -7.69 -7.48 11.37
CA SER A 62 -8.57 -6.45 11.93
C SER A 62 -7.79 -5.29 12.57
N GLY A 63 -8.49 -4.19 12.83
CA GLY A 63 -7.94 -2.96 13.39
C GLY A 63 -7.73 -1.86 12.34
N VAL A 64 -7.24 -0.71 12.80
CA VAL A 64 -6.96 0.47 11.96
C VAL A 64 -5.46 0.57 11.72
N VAL A 65 -5.06 0.86 10.48
CA VAL A 65 -3.71 1.33 10.13
C VAL A 65 -3.73 2.87 10.21
N PRO A 66 -3.15 3.48 11.25
CA PRO A 66 -3.13 4.93 11.39
C PRO A 66 -2.12 5.58 10.44
N ALA A 67 -2.37 6.84 10.11
CA ALA A 67 -1.39 7.68 9.41
C ALA A 67 -0.11 7.80 10.25
N ASP A 68 1.03 7.77 9.55
CA ASP A 68 2.35 7.91 10.13
C ASP A 68 3.26 8.52 9.06
N ASP A 69 3.56 9.81 9.21
CA ASP A 69 4.35 10.60 8.25
C ASP A 69 5.81 10.12 8.16
N SER A 70 6.27 9.28 9.10
CA SER A 70 7.59 8.66 9.04
C SER A 70 7.66 7.43 8.12
N GLN A 71 6.52 6.93 7.66
CA GLN A 71 6.43 5.73 6.81
C GLN A 71 5.86 6.06 5.43
N PRO A 72 6.41 5.50 4.34
CA PRO A 72 5.94 5.79 2.99
C PRO A 72 4.59 5.12 2.70
N GLY A 73 3.91 5.63 1.67
CA GLY A 73 2.61 5.12 1.22
C GLY A 73 1.41 5.61 2.03
N LEU A 74 0.24 5.50 1.41
CA LEU A 74 -1.06 5.80 2.00
C LEU A 74 -1.45 4.73 3.04
N VAL A 75 -2.52 4.94 3.79
CA VAL A 75 -3.05 3.97 4.77
C VAL A 75 -4.45 3.49 4.42
N ALA A 76 -4.69 2.19 4.64
CA ALA A 76 -5.95 1.54 4.29
C ALA A 76 -7.08 1.75 5.30
N ASP A 77 -6.85 2.57 6.34
CA ASP A 77 -7.73 2.69 7.50
C ASP A 77 -8.00 1.30 8.10
N SER A 78 -9.27 0.90 8.22
CA SER A 78 -9.71 -0.40 8.74
C SER A 78 -9.87 -1.50 7.68
N LEU A 79 -9.60 -1.20 6.40
CA LEU A 79 -9.75 -2.18 5.34
C LEU A 79 -8.60 -3.20 5.36
N ASN A 80 -8.98 -4.48 5.37
CA ASN A 80 -8.02 -5.56 5.16
C ASN A 80 -7.43 -5.49 3.71
N PRO A 81 -6.31 -6.17 3.43
CA PRO A 81 -5.62 -6.05 2.14
C PRO A 81 -6.49 -6.40 0.93
N ALA A 82 -7.40 -7.37 1.07
CA ALA A 82 -8.29 -7.77 -0.01
C ALA A 82 -9.30 -6.67 -0.35
N LYS A 83 -9.94 -6.06 0.67
CA LYS A 83 -10.88 -4.95 0.49
C LYS A 83 -10.17 -3.68 0.01
N ALA A 84 -9.02 -3.37 0.61
CA ALA A 84 -8.20 -2.22 0.23
C ALA A 84 -7.80 -2.27 -1.26
N ARG A 85 -7.50 -3.46 -1.79
CA ARG A 85 -7.21 -3.64 -3.23
C ARG A 85 -8.42 -3.27 -4.09
N ILE A 86 -9.63 -3.65 -3.70
CA ILE A 86 -10.84 -3.32 -4.47
C ILE A 86 -11.08 -1.82 -4.47
N LEU A 87 -10.99 -1.16 -3.31
CA LEU A 87 -11.15 0.29 -3.22
C LEU A 87 -10.06 1.03 -4.01
N LEU A 88 -8.81 0.60 -3.94
CA LEU A 88 -7.73 1.20 -4.73
C LEU A 88 -7.95 1.03 -6.24
N MET A 89 -8.43 -0.15 -6.68
CA MET A 89 -8.77 -0.37 -8.09
C MET A 89 -9.82 0.60 -8.59
N THR A 90 -10.90 0.80 -7.82
CA THR A 90 -11.98 1.72 -8.23
C THR A 90 -11.52 3.18 -8.15
N ALA A 91 -10.79 3.56 -7.11
CA ALA A 91 -10.23 4.91 -6.95
C ALA A 91 -9.34 5.31 -8.13
N LEU A 92 -8.48 4.41 -8.61
CA LEU A 92 -7.57 4.67 -9.73
C LEU A 92 -8.25 4.83 -11.09
N THR A 93 -9.53 4.46 -11.21
CA THR A 93 -10.34 4.81 -12.40
C THR A 93 -10.79 6.27 -12.40
N GLN A 94 -10.77 6.93 -11.24
CA GLN A 94 -11.27 8.29 -11.05
C GLN A 94 -10.13 9.30 -10.91
N THR A 95 -9.05 8.93 -10.21
CA THR A 95 -7.96 9.85 -9.89
C THR A 95 -6.66 9.13 -9.58
N ARG A 96 -5.54 9.83 -9.76
CA ARG A 96 -4.21 9.43 -9.26
C ARG A 96 -3.69 10.37 -8.17
N ASN A 97 -4.49 11.33 -7.69
CA ASN A 97 -4.10 12.23 -6.61
C ASN A 97 -4.08 11.47 -5.27
N PRO A 98 -2.91 11.35 -4.60
CA PRO A 98 -2.79 10.60 -3.35
C PRO A 98 -3.69 11.12 -2.21
N GLU A 99 -3.90 12.43 -2.12
CA GLU A 99 -4.75 13.04 -1.08
C GLU A 99 -6.22 12.64 -1.25
N VAL A 100 -6.71 12.64 -2.50
CA VAL A 100 -8.08 12.22 -2.81
C VAL A 100 -8.26 10.73 -2.56
N ILE A 101 -7.28 9.92 -2.96
CA ILE A 101 -7.30 8.47 -2.71
C ILE A 101 -7.29 8.20 -1.20
N GLN A 102 -6.44 8.88 -0.42
CA GLN A 102 -6.41 8.73 1.03
C GLN A 102 -7.75 9.10 1.67
N ASN A 103 -8.40 10.16 1.18
CA ASN A 103 -9.74 10.53 1.65
C ASN A 103 -10.80 9.45 1.35
N TYR A 104 -10.70 8.75 0.21
CA TYR A 104 -11.59 7.61 -0.05
C TYR A 104 -11.41 6.50 0.98
N PHE A 105 -10.17 6.17 1.36
CA PHE A 105 -9.90 5.15 2.38
C PHE A 105 -10.42 5.52 3.77
N HIS A 106 -10.55 6.80 4.09
CA HIS A 106 -11.17 7.26 5.34
C HIS A 106 -12.71 7.29 5.30
N THR A 107 -13.30 7.21 4.10
CA THR A 107 -14.75 7.37 3.90
C THR A 107 -15.46 6.06 3.56
N TYR A 108 -14.79 5.14 2.86
CA TYR A 108 -15.38 3.93 2.26
C TYR A 108 -14.72 2.63 2.72
#